data_AF-A0A2A4W5C5-F1
#
_entry.id   AF-A0A2A4W5C5-F1
#
_cell.length_a   1.000
_cell.length_b   1.000
_cell.length_c   1.000
_cell.angle_alpha   90.00
_cell.angle_beta   90.00
_cell.angle_gamma   90.00
#
_symmetry.space_group_name_H-M   'P 1'
#
loop_
_entity.id
_entity.type
_entity.pdbx_description
1 polymer ?
#
loop_
_entity_poly.entity_id
_entity_poly.type
_entity_poly.pdbx_seq_one_letter_code
_entity_poly.pdbx_strand_id
1 'polypeptide(L)'
;MKSLMNVTVLMVALLWPLHSHAANEQQAPAKEPAGARPLPMALVPYVPPKPMRPTPKIRISQGGTRGCGGFPLVSLLAPEHVGRTTQAQPQLYWHTSVMSQKPAVVTLSHHGAVEPLLEWHLPAPIDPGIHVIDMAQHGIHLQVGKTYEWSLRIHCGAAGSSAGDLVVKSYIERVTADEATRLMAQRDEPLTVAHAHASSGIWYDALTTLHVAWANNPADHTLQSAWSGLLEQVALTQPD
;
A
#
# COMPACT_ATOMS: atom_id res chain seq x y z
N MET A 1 -9.59 -98.08 -56.08
CA MET A 1 -8.67 -97.78 -54.96
C MET A 1 -9.07 -96.44 -54.35
N LYS A 2 -9.51 -96.46 -53.08
CA LYS A 2 -9.70 -95.35 -52.11
C LYS A 2 -10.12 -93.99 -52.73
N SER A 3 -11.41 -93.76 -52.95
CA SER A 3 -12.33 -93.06 -52.03
C SER A 3 -11.75 -91.77 -51.45
N LEU A 4 -12.29 -90.64 -51.87
CA LEU A 4 -12.77 -89.58 -50.98
C LEU A 4 -13.75 -88.68 -51.74
N MET A 5 -14.76 -88.25 -51.00
CA MET A 5 -16.12 -87.99 -51.43
C MET A 5 -16.46 -86.53 -51.12
N ASN A 6 -17.11 -85.90 -52.10
CA ASN A 6 -18.09 -84.81 -52.05
C ASN A 6 -17.89 -83.53 -51.20
N VAL A 7 -17.92 -82.41 -51.96
CA VAL A 7 -18.91 -81.31 -51.93
C VAL A 7 -19.35 -80.78 -50.55
N THR A 8 -19.23 -79.47 -50.30
CA THR A 8 -20.32 -78.45 -50.40
C THR A 8 -20.09 -77.23 -49.47
N VAL A 9 -20.53 -76.07 -49.97
CA VAL A 9 -21.12 -74.90 -49.27
C VAL A 9 -20.23 -73.66 -49.03
N LEU A 10 -20.65 -72.59 -49.72
CA LEU A 10 -20.45 -71.15 -49.50
C LEU A 10 -20.66 -70.73 -48.03
N MET A 11 -20.02 -69.64 -47.57
CA MET A 11 -20.76 -68.45 -47.11
C MET A 11 -19.83 -67.32 -46.64
N VAL A 12 -20.06 -66.14 -47.23
CA VAL A 12 -20.19 -64.82 -46.61
C VAL A 12 -19.03 -64.35 -45.71
N ALA A 13 -18.13 -63.57 -46.31
CA ALA A 13 -17.24 -62.67 -45.58
C ALA A 13 -18.05 -61.47 -45.05
N LEU A 14 -18.36 -61.47 -43.76
CA LEU A 14 -18.90 -60.33 -43.03
C LEU A 14 -17.79 -59.31 -42.76
N LEU A 15 -18.01 -58.10 -43.25
CA LEU A 15 -17.26 -56.88 -42.96
C LEU A 15 -17.27 -56.60 -41.44
N TRP A 16 -16.10 -56.67 -40.80
CA TRP A 16 -15.90 -56.05 -39.49
C TRP A 16 -15.38 -54.62 -39.66
N PRO A 17 -16.02 -53.62 -39.03
CA PRO A 17 -15.48 -52.27 -39.01
C PRO A 17 -14.25 -52.18 -38.09
N LEU A 18 -13.23 -51.49 -38.61
CA LEU A 18 -12.09 -50.96 -37.88
C LEU A 18 -12.59 -50.21 -36.64
N HIS A 19 -12.43 -50.81 -35.46
CA HIS A 19 -12.54 -50.10 -34.20
C HIS A 19 -11.36 -49.13 -34.11
N SER A 20 -11.63 -47.87 -34.45
CA SER A 20 -10.72 -46.77 -34.16
C SER A 20 -10.56 -46.70 -32.65
N HIS A 21 -9.35 -47.01 -32.16
CA HIS A 21 -8.94 -46.70 -30.80
C HIS A 21 -8.95 -45.18 -30.66
N ALA A 22 -10.03 -44.62 -30.12
CA ALA A 22 -10.00 -43.28 -29.57
C ALA A 22 -9.05 -43.32 -28.37
N ALA A 23 -7.87 -42.71 -28.54
CA ALA A 23 -6.95 -42.45 -27.45
C ALA A 23 -7.70 -41.64 -26.38
N ASN A 24 -7.89 -42.27 -25.23
CA ASN A 24 -8.36 -41.63 -24.02
C ASN A 24 -7.23 -40.69 -23.55
N GLU A 25 -7.23 -39.44 -24.02
CA GLU A 25 -6.44 -38.37 -23.42
C GLU A 25 -6.96 -38.18 -21.99
N GLN A 26 -6.28 -38.84 -21.05
CA GLN A 26 -6.37 -38.51 -19.63
C GLN A 26 -5.92 -37.06 -19.48
N GLN A 27 -6.89 -36.17 -19.39
CA GLN A 27 -6.70 -34.77 -19.02
C GLN A 27 -5.90 -34.74 -17.72
N ALA A 28 -4.63 -34.34 -17.81
CA ALA A 28 -3.82 -34.04 -16.64
C ALA A 28 -4.59 -33.01 -15.79
N PRO A 29 -4.62 -33.14 -14.45
CA PRO A 29 -5.31 -32.18 -13.62
C PRO A 29 -4.71 -30.79 -13.89
N ALA A 30 -5.56 -29.88 -14.35
CA ALA A 30 -5.21 -28.49 -14.51
C ALA A 30 -4.65 -28.00 -13.18
N LYS A 31 -3.41 -27.50 -13.22
CA LYS A 31 -2.76 -26.85 -12.08
C LYS A 31 -3.59 -25.63 -11.74
N GLU A 32 -4.43 -25.77 -10.72
CA GLU A 32 -5.22 -24.71 -10.13
C GLU A 32 -4.27 -23.53 -9.86
N PRO A 33 -4.52 -22.33 -10.42
CA PRO A 33 -3.70 -21.17 -10.08
C PRO A 33 -3.86 -20.98 -8.58
N ALA A 34 -2.73 -21.03 -7.86
CA ALA A 34 -2.67 -20.90 -6.41
C ALA A 34 -3.60 -19.76 -5.99
N GLY A 35 -4.76 -20.13 -5.46
CA GLY A 35 -5.82 -19.22 -5.11
C GLY A 35 -5.24 -18.18 -4.18
N ALA A 36 -5.41 -16.91 -4.55
CA ALA A 36 -5.23 -15.81 -3.66
C ALA A 36 -5.94 -16.18 -2.34
N ARG A 37 -5.15 -16.37 -1.28
CA ARG A 37 -5.69 -16.48 0.06
C ARG A 37 -6.58 -15.24 0.22
N PRO A 38 -7.88 -15.38 0.54
CA PRO A 38 -8.71 -14.22 0.81
C PRO A 38 -7.95 -13.38 1.84
N LEU A 39 -7.57 -12.15 1.48
CA LEU A 39 -7.03 -11.24 2.47
C LEU A 39 -8.09 -11.18 3.58
N PRO A 40 -7.72 -11.36 4.86
CA PRO A 40 -8.68 -11.15 5.94
C PRO A 40 -9.37 -9.81 5.69
N MET A 41 -10.69 -9.76 5.82
CA MET A 41 -11.43 -8.51 5.67
C MET A 41 -10.77 -7.47 6.57
N ALA A 42 -10.15 -6.45 5.99
CA ALA A 42 -9.48 -5.42 6.76
C ALA A 42 -10.50 -4.74 7.67
N LEU A 43 -10.16 -4.57 8.96
CA LEU A 43 -11.03 -3.91 9.95
C LEU A 43 -11.42 -2.49 9.50
N VAL A 44 -10.48 -1.82 8.81
CA VAL A 44 -10.63 -0.48 8.25
C VAL A 44 -10.27 -0.57 6.75
N PRO A 45 -11.24 -0.86 5.86
CA PRO A 45 -10.97 -0.95 4.43
C PRO A 45 -10.75 0.45 3.85
N TYR A 46 -9.63 0.61 3.16
CA TYR A 46 -9.28 1.83 2.46
C TYR A 46 -9.74 1.75 1.00
N VAL A 47 -10.50 2.77 0.57
CA VAL A 47 -10.96 2.89 -0.82
C VAL A 47 -10.27 4.09 -1.44
N PRO A 48 -9.22 3.89 -2.27
CA PRO A 48 -8.55 4.99 -2.94
C PRO A 48 -9.53 5.83 -3.75
N PRO A 49 -9.47 7.17 -3.66
CA PRO A 49 -10.32 8.03 -4.46
C PRO A 49 -10.01 7.82 -5.94
N LYS A 50 -11.07 7.80 -6.78
CA LYS A 50 -10.87 7.75 -8.23
C LYS A 50 -10.04 8.97 -8.66
N PRO A 51 -8.95 8.79 -9.41
CA PRO A 51 -8.13 9.90 -9.86
C PRO A 51 -8.98 10.82 -10.76
N MET A 52 -9.26 12.05 -10.30
CA MET A 52 -9.99 13.05 -11.09
C MET A 52 -9.15 13.61 -12.25
N ARG A 53 -7.82 13.44 -12.19
CA ARG A 53 -6.84 13.83 -13.21
C ARG A 53 -5.78 12.74 -13.31
N PRO A 54 -5.05 12.61 -14.44
CA PRO A 54 -3.86 11.78 -14.49
C PRO A 54 -2.89 12.26 -13.41
N THR A 55 -2.76 11.50 -12.33
CA THR A 55 -1.71 11.73 -11.35
C THR A 55 -0.39 11.31 -11.98
N PRO A 56 0.70 12.08 -11.81
CA PRO A 56 2.02 11.53 -12.05
C PRO A 56 2.10 10.19 -11.31
N LYS A 57 2.63 9.13 -11.92
CA LYS A 57 2.95 7.92 -11.16
C LYS A 57 3.89 8.37 -10.04
N ILE A 58 3.38 8.47 -8.82
CA ILE A 58 4.18 8.83 -7.66
C ILE A 58 5.03 7.60 -7.43
N ARG A 59 6.28 7.65 -7.89
CA ARG A 59 7.26 6.71 -7.39
C ARG A 59 7.48 7.14 -5.95
N ILE A 60 6.79 6.50 -5.00
CA ILE A 60 7.31 6.47 -3.65
C ILE A 60 8.68 5.83 -3.83
N SER A 61 9.75 6.62 -3.76
CA SER A 61 11.03 6.04 -3.41
C SER A 61 10.82 5.53 -2.01
N GLN A 62 10.37 4.28 -1.85
CA GLN A 62 10.74 3.54 -0.66
C GLN A 62 12.26 3.54 -0.73
N GLY A 63 12.90 4.13 0.29
CA GLY A 63 14.33 4.42 0.27
C GLY A 63 15.13 3.13 0.07
N GLY A 64 15.33 2.73 -1.18
CA GLY A 64 16.23 1.65 -1.55
C GLY A 64 17.66 2.09 -1.33
N THR A 65 18.53 1.13 -1.03
CA THR A 65 19.93 1.18 -0.59
C THR A 65 20.92 2.06 -1.38
N ARG A 66 20.48 2.87 -2.34
CA ARG A 66 21.33 3.61 -3.30
C ARG A 66 21.79 5.00 -2.85
N GLY A 67 21.36 5.50 -1.69
CA GLY A 67 21.85 6.77 -1.12
C GLY A 67 22.83 6.59 0.05
N CYS A 68 22.45 5.81 1.05
CA CYS A 68 23.19 5.68 2.31
C CYS A 68 23.99 4.37 2.43
N GLY A 69 24.39 3.76 1.31
CA GLY A 69 25.30 2.60 1.32
C GLY A 69 24.78 1.34 2.05
N GLY A 70 23.47 1.13 2.12
CA GLY A 70 22.89 -0.04 2.79
C GLY A 70 21.99 0.22 4.01
N PHE A 71 21.83 1.47 4.46
CA PHE A 71 21.19 1.85 5.74
C PHE A 71 19.85 2.64 5.57
N PRO A 72 19.04 2.78 6.65
CA PRO A 72 17.71 2.19 6.92
C PRO A 72 16.67 2.20 5.80
N LEU A 73 15.75 1.23 5.85
CA LEU A 73 14.49 1.32 5.12
C LEU A 73 13.66 2.46 5.74
N VAL A 74 13.69 3.61 5.07
CA VAL A 74 12.86 4.76 5.39
C VAL A 74 11.62 4.72 4.50
N SER A 75 10.46 4.80 5.12
CA SER A 75 9.16 4.74 4.45
C SER A 75 8.26 5.85 4.94
N LEU A 76 7.66 6.60 4.02
CA LEU A 76 6.55 7.49 4.35
C LEU A 76 5.29 6.65 4.53
N LEU A 77 4.53 6.88 5.59
CA LEU A 77 3.27 6.17 5.82
C LEU A 77 2.12 6.87 5.06
N ALA A 78 2.26 6.89 3.74
CA ALA A 78 1.35 7.52 2.80
C ALA A 78 1.08 6.61 1.59
N PRO A 79 -0.09 6.75 0.94
CA PRO A 79 -0.44 5.93 -0.21
C PRO A 79 0.41 6.28 -1.44
N GLU A 80 0.47 5.36 -2.41
CA GLU A 80 1.15 5.55 -3.72
C GLU A 80 0.43 6.52 -4.68
N HIS A 81 -0.59 7.21 -4.19
CA HIS A 81 -1.33 8.24 -4.89
C HIS A 81 -1.38 9.50 -4.01
N VAL A 82 -2.05 10.57 -4.47
CA VAL A 82 -2.25 11.76 -3.62
C VAL A 82 -3.12 11.37 -2.42
N GLY A 83 -2.54 11.35 -1.22
CA GLY A 83 -3.29 11.08 0.01
C GLY A 83 -4.19 12.28 0.35
N ARG A 84 -5.31 12.02 0.99
CA ARG A 84 -6.29 13.06 1.34
C ARG A 84 -6.43 13.23 2.84
N THR A 85 -6.68 14.47 3.26
CA THR A 85 -7.03 14.83 4.62
C THR A 85 -8.21 15.79 4.64
N THR A 86 -8.99 15.83 5.72
CA THR A 86 -9.96 16.91 5.96
C THR A 86 -9.40 18.00 6.88
N GLN A 87 -8.35 17.66 7.64
CA GLN A 87 -7.75 18.53 8.65
C GLN A 87 -7.00 19.69 8.02
N ALA A 88 -7.11 20.87 8.63
CA ALA A 88 -6.26 22.02 8.28
C ALA A 88 -4.81 21.76 8.65
N GLN A 89 -4.59 21.05 9.76
CA GLN A 89 -3.26 20.78 10.31
C GLN A 89 -3.15 19.27 10.52
N PRO A 90 -2.94 18.48 9.45
CA PRO A 90 -2.85 17.04 9.56
C PRO A 90 -1.56 16.60 10.26
N GLN A 91 -1.52 15.36 10.71
CA GLN A 91 -0.28 14.67 11.08
C GLN A 91 0.23 13.86 9.89
N LEU A 92 1.53 13.92 9.65
CA LEU A 92 2.22 13.07 8.66
C LEU A 92 3.08 12.07 9.41
N TYR A 93 3.16 10.84 8.89
CA TYR A 93 3.84 9.74 9.56
C TYR A 93 4.91 9.14 8.66
N TRP A 94 6.03 8.77 9.25
CA TRP A 94 7.08 8.03 8.56
C TRP A 94 7.71 7.01 9.50
N HIS A 95 8.40 6.02 8.93
CA HIS A 95 9.03 4.93 9.64
C HIS A 95 10.50 4.81 9.23
N THR A 96 11.35 4.46 10.19
CA THR A 96 12.74 4.04 9.93
C THR A 96 13.05 2.75 10.67
N SER A 97 13.58 1.77 9.96
CA SER A 97 13.81 0.42 10.51
C SER A 97 15.02 0.31 11.44
N VAL A 98 15.99 1.22 11.31
CA VAL A 98 17.18 1.27 12.16
C VAL A 98 17.49 2.70 12.56
N MET A 99 18.20 2.83 13.69
CA MET A 99 18.70 4.12 14.15
C MET A 99 19.57 4.79 13.08
N SER A 100 19.33 6.06 12.81
CA SER A 100 20.15 6.89 11.93
C SER A 100 21.03 7.84 12.75
N GLN A 101 22.33 7.82 12.48
CA GLN A 101 23.28 8.81 12.99
C GLN A 101 23.39 10.05 12.09
N LYS A 102 22.53 10.14 11.08
CA LYS A 102 22.49 11.26 10.13
C LYS A 102 21.26 12.13 10.41
N PRO A 103 21.40 13.47 10.34
CA PRO A 103 20.25 14.36 10.45
C PRO A 103 19.34 14.21 9.23
N ALA A 104 18.08 14.58 9.41
CA ALA A 104 17.10 14.59 8.36
C ALA A 104 16.44 15.97 8.22
N VAL A 105 15.87 16.22 7.04
CA VAL A 105 15.09 17.42 6.77
C VAL A 105 13.75 17.00 6.21
N VAL A 106 12.68 17.46 6.84
CA VAL A 106 11.31 17.34 6.35
C VAL A 106 10.97 18.64 5.62
N THR A 107 10.40 18.54 4.43
CA THR A 107 9.90 19.70 3.70
C THR A 107 8.43 19.51 3.35
N LEU A 108 7.66 20.59 3.39
CA LEU A 108 6.33 20.70 2.79
C LEU A 108 6.31 21.89 1.84
N SER A 109 5.88 21.70 0.60
CA SER A 109 5.75 22.76 -0.39
C SER A 109 4.42 22.66 -1.13
N HIS A 110 3.96 23.76 -1.72
CA HIS A 110 2.94 23.66 -2.76
C HIS A 110 3.47 22.81 -3.91
N HIS A 111 2.61 21.99 -4.53
CA HIS A 111 3.03 21.19 -5.67
C HIS A 111 3.60 22.07 -6.80
N GLY A 112 4.87 21.87 -7.13
CA GLY A 112 5.60 22.64 -8.14
C GLY A 112 6.25 23.94 -7.66
N ALA A 113 6.14 24.27 -6.36
CA ALA A 113 6.84 25.43 -5.79
C ALA A 113 8.31 25.12 -5.50
N VAL A 114 9.16 26.14 -5.66
CA VAL A 114 10.59 26.06 -5.33
C VAL A 114 10.83 26.26 -3.84
N GLU A 115 10.12 27.20 -3.22
CA GLU A 115 10.25 27.50 -1.79
C GLU A 115 9.31 26.63 -0.94
N PRO A 116 9.82 25.98 0.11
CA PRO A 116 8.99 25.22 1.03
C PRO A 116 8.18 26.13 1.95
N LEU A 117 6.95 25.72 2.25
CA LEU A 117 6.11 26.31 3.30
C LEU A 117 6.61 25.93 4.70
N LEU A 118 7.21 24.74 4.80
CA LEU A 118 7.84 24.22 6.00
C LEU A 118 9.14 23.55 5.62
N GLU A 119 10.21 23.90 6.33
CA GLU A 119 11.45 23.14 6.36
C GLU A 119 11.79 22.86 7.83
N TRP A 120 11.86 21.58 8.19
CA TRP A 120 12.13 21.16 9.56
C TRP A 120 13.34 20.24 9.61
N HIS A 121 14.33 20.65 10.40
CA HIS A 121 15.55 19.91 10.66
C HIS A 121 15.37 18.98 11.86
N LEU A 122 15.55 17.68 11.61
CA LEU A 122 15.56 16.62 12.60
C LEU A 122 17.03 16.32 12.95
N PRO A 123 17.49 16.64 14.17
CA PRO A 123 18.87 16.35 14.57
C PRO A 123 19.08 14.84 14.70
N ALA A 124 20.35 14.42 14.55
CA ALA A 124 20.75 13.06 14.89
C ALA A 124 21.03 12.93 16.41
N PRO A 125 20.87 11.74 17.00
CA PRO A 125 20.39 10.50 16.37
C PRO A 125 18.87 10.49 16.16
N ILE A 126 18.42 9.73 15.16
CA ILE A 126 16.99 9.43 14.93
C ILE A 126 16.78 7.96 15.26
N ASP A 127 15.94 7.70 16.26
CA ASP A 127 15.61 6.35 16.72
C ASP A 127 14.78 5.55 15.69
N PRO A 128 14.86 4.21 15.71
CA PRO A 128 13.97 3.37 14.91
C PRO A 128 12.50 3.50 15.35
N GLY A 129 11.58 3.22 14.43
CA GLY A 129 10.14 3.21 14.68
C GLY A 129 9.38 4.28 13.91
N ILE A 130 8.17 4.58 14.38
CA ILE A 130 7.23 5.53 13.76
C ILE A 130 7.51 6.93 14.31
N HIS A 131 7.59 7.90 13.40
CA HIS A 131 7.80 9.30 13.68
C HIS A 131 6.62 10.12 13.16
N VAL A 132 6.26 11.15 13.91
CA VAL A 132 5.10 12.01 13.64
C VAL A 132 5.57 13.42 13.34
N ILE A 133 4.99 14.00 12.30
CA ILE A 133 5.16 15.40 11.94
C ILE A 133 3.80 16.08 12.11
N ASP A 134 3.64 16.83 13.19
CA ASP A 134 2.40 17.52 13.51
C ASP A 134 2.41 18.94 12.94
N MET A 135 1.62 19.20 11.90
CA MET A 135 1.51 20.53 11.28
C MET A 135 1.07 21.60 12.27
N ALA A 136 0.33 21.25 13.33
CA ALA A 136 -0.13 22.19 14.34
C ALA A 136 1.04 22.79 15.12
N GLN A 137 2.07 21.99 15.43
CA GLN A 137 3.28 22.44 16.12
C GLN A 137 4.10 23.45 15.31
N HIS A 138 3.89 23.48 13.99
CA HIS A 138 4.57 24.41 13.08
C HIS A 138 3.69 25.58 12.61
N GLY A 139 2.44 25.68 13.10
CA GLY A 139 1.49 26.71 12.66
C GLY A 139 1.07 26.60 11.18
N ILE A 140 1.33 25.46 10.55
CA ILE A 140 1.03 25.24 9.13
C ILE A 140 -0.43 24.88 8.95
N HIS A 141 -1.09 25.52 7.98
CA HIS A 141 -2.49 25.28 7.65
C HIS A 141 -2.65 24.99 6.16
N LEU A 142 -3.08 23.78 5.83
CA LEU A 142 -3.39 23.38 4.47
C LEU A 142 -4.70 24.01 4.02
N GLN A 143 -4.74 24.46 2.76
CA GLN A 143 -5.94 25.01 2.14
C GLN A 143 -6.74 23.92 1.45
N VAL A 144 -8.06 23.99 1.55
CA VAL A 144 -8.98 23.08 0.86
C VAL A 144 -8.76 23.17 -0.65
N GLY A 145 -8.71 22.02 -1.33
CA GLY A 145 -8.52 21.88 -2.77
C GLY A 145 -7.08 22.16 -3.23
N LYS A 146 -6.12 22.27 -2.32
CA LYS A 146 -4.69 22.42 -2.65
C LYS A 146 -3.93 21.13 -2.37
N THR A 147 -3.06 20.79 -3.32
CA THR A 147 -2.11 19.68 -3.20
C THR A 147 -0.73 20.22 -2.80
N TYR A 148 -0.11 19.50 -1.87
CA TYR A 148 1.22 19.77 -1.35
C TYR A 148 2.11 18.56 -1.60
N GLU A 149 3.38 18.80 -1.88
CA GLU A 149 4.41 17.77 -1.85
C GLU A 149 5.07 17.81 -0.47
N TRP A 150 5.24 16.67 0.16
CA TRP A 150 6.05 16.55 1.37
C TRP A 150 7.13 15.51 1.18
N SER A 151 8.31 15.79 1.71
CA SER A 151 9.48 14.94 1.55
C SER A 151 10.27 14.82 2.84
N LEU A 152 10.96 13.69 2.98
CA LEU A 152 11.97 13.47 4.00
C LEU A 152 13.28 13.19 3.29
N ARG A 153 14.31 13.96 3.66
CA ARG A 153 15.68 13.81 3.16
C ARG A 153 16.60 13.46 4.30
N ILE A 154 17.36 12.39 4.18
CA ILE A 154 18.47 12.06 5.09
C ILE A 154 19.78 12.43 4.40
N HIS A 155 20.58 13.27 5.07
CA HIS A 155 21.87 13.70 4.54
C HIS A 155 22.90 12.56 4.65
N CYS A 156 23.18 11.91 3.53
CA CYS A 156 24.11 10.79 3.45
C CYS A 156 25.39 11.15 2.67
N GLY A 157 25.35 12.21 1.86
CA GLY A 157 26.51 12.72 1.14
C GLY A 157 27.56 13.40 2.01
N ALA A 158 28.65 13.84 1.37
CA ALA A 158 29.64 14.71 1.99
C ALA A 158 29.02 16.07 2.36
N ALA A 159 29.52 16.71 3.41
CA ALA A 159 29.04 18.02 3.84
C ALA A 159 29.05 19.02 2.66
N GLY A 160 27.89 19.64 2.39
CA GLY A 160 27.71 20.59 1.28
C GLY A 160 27.32 19.99 -0.07
N SER A 161 27.12 18.66 -0.16
CA SER A 161 26.63 17.99 -1.37
C SER A 161 25.36 17.20 -1.08
N SER A 162 24.31 17.43 -1.87
CA SER A 162 23.08 16.62 -1.85
C SER A 162 23.20 15.33 -2.68
N ALA A 163 24.32 15.12 -3.37
CA ALA A 163 24.57 13.90 -4.11
C ALA A 163 24.73 12.72 -3.13
N GLY A 164 23.85 11.72 -3.27
CA GLY A 164 23.82 10.53 -2.40
C GLY A 164 22.82 10.62 -1.25
N ASP A 165 22.10 11.73 -1.08
CA ASP A 165 21.05 11.79 -0.05
C ASP A 165 19.91 10.84 -0.35
N LEU A 166 19.39 10.22 0.71
CA LEU A 166 18.15 9.45 0.63
C LEU A 166 17.00 10.43 0.68
N VAL A 167 16.14 10.40 -0.36
CA VAL A 167 14.95 11.25 -0.45
C VAL A 167 13.73 10.38 -0.72
N VAL A 168 12.74 10.50 0.16
CA VAL A 168 11.42 9.89 -0.01
C VAL A 168 10.38 11.00 -0.04
N LYS A 169 9.33 10.86 -0.85
CA LYS A 169 8.30 11.90 -1.00
C LYS A 169 6.92 11.34 -1.27
N SER A 170 5.91 12.09 -0.86
CA SER A 170 4.51 11.82 -1.13
C SER A 170 3.73 13.13 -1.27
N TYR A 171 2.43 13.02 -1.54
CA TYR A 171 1.56 14.16 -1.77
C TYR A 171 0.36 14.09 -0.83
N ILE A 172 -0.09 15.27 -0.42
CA ILE A 172 -1.27 15.44 0.42
C ILE A 172 -2.17 16.52 -0.18
N GLU A 173 -3.47 16.25 -0.23
CA GLU A 173 -4.49 17.22 -0.59
C GLU A 173 -5.47 17.36 0.57
N ARG A 174 -5.77 18.61 0.96
CA ARG A 174 -6.88 18.87 1.88
C ARG A 174 -8.19 18.94 1.11
N VAL A 175 -9.16 18.14 1.49
CA VAL A 175 -10.49 18.08 0.87
C VAL A 175 -11.59 18.39 1.88
N THR A 176 -12.79 18.67 1.39
CA THR A 176 -14.00 18.64 2.22
C THR A 176 -14.56 17.23 2.25
N ALA A 177 -14.82 16.68 3.44
CA ALA A 177 -15.57 15.45 3.59
C ALA A 177 -17.03 15.63 3.13
N ASP A 178 -17.62 14.58 2.57
CA ASP A 178 -19.07 14.53 2.35
C ASP A 178 -19.83 14.39 3.67
N GLU A 179 -21.15 14.61 3.59
CA GLU A 179 -21.99 14.63 4.79
C GLU A 179 -21.99 13.31 5.56
N ALA A 180 -22.00 12.17 4.85
CA ALA A 180 -22.04 10.87 5.50
C ALA A 180 -20.74 10.62 6.28
N THR A 181 -19.59 10.93 5.67
CA THR A 181 -18.29 10.85 6.36
C THR A 181 -18.26 11.77 7.57
N ARG A 182 -18.71 13.04 7.43
CA ARG A 182 -18.71 14.01 8.55
C ARG A 182 -19.55 13.53 9.73
N LEU A 183 -20.74 12.97 9.47
CA LEU A 183 -21.62 12.47 10.52
C LEU A 183 -21.03 11.24 11.23
N MET A 184 -20.39 10.34 10.49
CA MET A 184 -19.73 9.17 11.08
C MET A 184 -18.44 9.54 11.84
N ALA A 185 -17.73 10.58 11.39
CA ALA A 185 -16.52 11.07 12.05
C ALA A 185 -16.78 11.79 13.40
N GLN A 186 -18.05 12.04 13.76
CA GLN A 186 -18.44 12.62 15.05
C GLN A 186 -18.70 11.57 16.15
N ARG A 187 -18.49 10.28 15.85
CA ARG A 187 -18.69 9.19 16.82
C ARG A 187 -17.49 9.09 17.77
N ASP A 188 -17.72 8.53 18.95
CA ASP A 188 -16.67 8.36 19.96
C ASP A 188 -15.82 7.09 19.74
N GLU A 189 -16.24 6.20 18.85
CA GLU A 189 -15.56 4.93 18.61
C GLU A 189 -14.48 5.09 17.51
N PRO A 190 -13.17 4.91 17.84
CA PRO A 190 -12.09 5.17 16.90
C PRO A 190 -12.11 4.30 15.64
N LEU A 191 -12.52 3.03 15.75
CA LEU A 191 -12.61 2.13 14.59
C LEU A 191 -13.69 2.60 13.62
N THR A 192 -14.87 3.02 14.10
CA THR A 192 -15.92 3.60 13.27
C THR A 192 -15.47 4.90 12.59
N VAL A 193 -14.81 5.80 13.34
CA VAL A 193 -14.29 7.05 12.77
C VAL A 193 -13.21 6.79 11.72
N ALA A 194 -12.28 5.87 11.98
CA ALA A 194 -11.25 5.49 11.04
C ALA A 194 -11.83 4.82 9.79
N HIS A 195 -12.81 3.93 9.96
CA HIS A 195 -13.55 3.29 8.88
C HIS A 195 -14.23 4.32 7.97
N ALA A 196 -14.92 5.30 8.55
CA ALA A 196 -15.59 6.35 7.79
C ALA A 196 -14.62 7.12 6.90
N HIS A 197 -13.46 7.53 7.43
CA HIS A 197 -12.44 8.22 6.66
C HIS A 197 -11.81 7.31 5.59
N ALA A 198 -11.39 6.10 5.94
CA ALA A 198 -10.69 5.19 5.03
C ALA A 198 -11.58 4.74 3.85
N SER A 199 -12.83 4.37 4.14
CA SER A 199 -13.80 3.97 3.11
C SER A 199 -14.21 5.13 2.19
N SER A 200 -14.00 6.37 2.64
CA SER A 200 -14.20 7.60 1.85
C SER A 200 -12.91 8.11 1.17
N GLY A 201 -11.81 7.35 1.26
CA GLY A 201 -10.53 7.69 0.64
C GLY A 201 -9.74 8.81 1.34
N ILE A 202 -10.03 9.08 2.61
CA ILE A 202 -9.34 10.07 3.45
C ILE A 202 -8.30 9.34 4.31
N TRP A 203 -7.11 9.20 3.75
CA TRP A 203 -6.02 8.41 4.32
C TRP A 203 -5.50 8.94 5.66
N TYR A 204 -5.08 10.22 5.70
CA TYR A 204 -4.32 10.74 6.85
C TYR A 204 -5.18 10.82 8.11
N ASP A 205 -6.47 11.13 7.97
CA ASP A 205 -7.41 11.22 9.10
C ASP A 205 -7.70 9.82 9.68
N ALA A 206 -7.87 8.81 8.83
CA ALA A 206 -8.03 7.42 9.28
C ALA A 206 -6.79 6.93 10.03
N LEU A 207 -5.60 7.17 9.45
CA LEU A 207 -4.33 6.78 10.04
C LEU A 207 -4.10 7.45 11.40
N THR A 208 -4.33 8.76 11.47
CA THR A 208 -4.20 9.55 12.70
C THR A 208 -5.17 9.07 13.78
N THR A 209 -6.43 8.79 13.41
CA THR A 209 -7.46 8.30 14.34
C THR A 209 -7.02 7.00 15.01
N LEU A 210 -6.54 6.03 14.22
CA LEU A 210 -6.07 4.74 14.75
C LEU A 210 -4.81 4.90 15.60
N HIS A 211 -3.85 5.71 15.14
CA HIS A 211 -2.61 5.94 15.88
C HIS A 211 -2.86 6.55 17.25
N VAL A 212 -3.63 7.64 17.31
CA VAL A 212 -3.93 8.35 18.56
C VAL A 212 -4.70 7.44 19.51
N ALA A 213 -5.66 6.69 19.01
CA ALA A 213 -6.42 5.74 19.83
C ALA A 213 -5.51 4.63 20.40
N TRP A 214 -4.63 4.05 19.59
CA TRP A 214 -3.69 3.03 20.06
C TRP A 214 -2.66 3.60 21.03
N ALA A 215 -2.12 4.80 20.78
CA ALA A 215 -1.19 5.45 21.69
C ALA A 215 -1.79 5.72 23.07
N ASN A 216 -3.10 6.01 23.12
CA ASN A 216 -3.84 6.19 24.38
C ASN A 216 -4.23 4.86 25.06
N ASN A 217 -4.26 3.76 24.32
CA ASN A 217 -4.52 2.42 24.86
C ASN A 217 -3.62 1.35 24.22
N PRO A 218 -2.33 1.28 24.59
CA PRO A 218 -1.36 0.41 23.90
C PRO A 218 -1.66 -1.09 23.99
N ALA A 219 -2.45 -1.52 24.97
CA ALA A 219 -2.86 -2.92 25.15
C ALA A 219 -4.01 -3.34 24.21
N ASP A 220 -4.63 -2.40 23.49
CA ASP A 220 -5.67 -2.70 22.53
C ASP A 220 -5.07 -3.21 21.22
N HIS A 221 -4.91 -4.53 21.14
CA HIS A 221 -4.44 -5.21 19.95
C HIS A 221 -5.38 -5.05 18.75
N THR A 222 -6.65 -4.67 18.95
CA THR A 222 -7.58 -4.42 17.85
C THR A 222 -7.19 -3.13 17.12
N LEU A 223 -6.89 -2.06 17.86
CA LEU A 223 -6.42 -0.80 17.28
C LEU A 223 -5.05 -0.94 16.61
N GLN A 224 -4.14 -1.69 17.25
CA GLN A 224 -2.86 -2.04 16.63
C GLN A 224 -3.06 -2.79 15.31
N SER A 225 -3.87 -3.85 15.32
CA SER A 225 -4.14 -4.66 14.11
C SER A 225 -4.85 -3.84 13.03
N ALA A 226 -5.77 -2.95 13.41
CA ALA A 226 -6.44 -2.07 12.46
C ALA A 226 -5.48 -1.08 11.81
N TRP A 227 -4.53 -0.53 12.57
CA TRP A 227 -3.51 0.35 12.01
C TRP A 227 -2.56 -0.42 11.07
N SER A 228 -1.96 -1.51 11.53
CA SER A 228 -1.07 -2.32 10.68
C SER A 228 -1.79 -2.80 9.41
N GLY A 229 -3.02 -3.31 9.54
CA GLY A 229 -3.84 -3.74 8.41
C GLY A 229 -4.25 -2.59 7.46
N LEU A 230 -4.32 -1.35 7.94
CA LEU A 230 -4.51 -0.18 7.07
C LEU A 230 -3.24 0.12 6.24
N LEU A 231 -2.05 0.04 6.85
CA LEU A 231 -0.77 0.25 6.16
C LEU A 231 -0.50 -0.81 5.08
N GLU A 232 -0.83 -2.07 5.35
CA GLU A 232 -0.67 -3.19 4.41
C GLU A 232 -1.45 -2.98 3.11
N GLN A 233 -2.62 -2.33 3.17
CA GLN A 233 -3.47 -2.09 1.99
C GLN A 233 -2.85 -1.17 0.95
N VAL A 234 -1.82 -0.40 1.31
CA VAL A 234 -1.09 0.50 0.40
C VAL A 234 0.36 0.04 0.17
N ALA A 235 0.62 -1.26 0.36
CA ALA A 235 1.93 -1.89 0.20
C ALA A 235 3.04 -1.26 1.07
N LEU A 236 2.66 -0.64 2.19
CA LEU A 236 3.60 -0.27 3.24
C LEU A 236 3.69 -1.45 4.21
N THR A 237 4.49 -2.45 3.84
CA THR A 237 4.89 -3.49 4.79
C THR A 237 5.73 -2.84 5.89
N GLN A 238 5.18 -2.76 7.11
CA GLN A 238 6.04 -2.62 8.29
C GLN A 238 6.88 -3.89 8.37
N PRO A 239 8.21 -3.81 8.50
CA PRO A 239 8.99 -4.99 8.83
C PRO A 239 8.66 -5.41 10.27
N ASP A 240 8.50 -6.73 10.45
CA ASP A 240 8.23 -7.42 11.72
C ASP A 240 9.16 -7.03 12.88
#